data_AF-A0A672M934-F1
#
_entry.id   AF-A0A672M934-F1
#
_cell.length_a   1.000
_cell.length_b   1.000
_cell.length_c   1.000
_cell.angle_alpha   90.00
_cell.angle_beta   90.00
_cell.angle_gamma   90.00
#
_symmetry.space_group_name_H-M   'P 1'
#
loop_
_entity.id
_entity.type
_entity.pdbx_description
1 polymer ?
#
loop_
_entity_poly.entity_id
_entity_poly.type
_entity_poly.pdbx_seq_one_letter_code
_entity_poly.pdbx_strand_id
1 'polypeptide(L)'
;MASSSVPNGPSAALAAPPPPPPPPPPPPPPPGHSIEISAPLPPPPPPCAPPLPGSGTPTVIFNSGLTAVKIKKPIKTKFRMPVFNWVALKPNQINGTVFNEIDDERILEDLNVDEFEEMFKTKAQGPAVDMTMQKQKAPQKGPNKVSLLEANRAKNLAITLRKAGKSPEEICKAIQTFDLRTVPVDFVECLMRFMPTESEVKMLRQYERERRPMDGLTVEDRFMMLFSKIERLPQRMTIMAVMGNFNDSLQMLTPQLHAIIAASVSIKSSQKLKKILEIILALGNYMNSSKRGAVYGFKLQSLDLLLETKSTDRKQTLLHYIANVVKEKYPVVCVFYNELHYIEKAAAVSLENVLLDVKELQRGMDLTRREYSMHGHNSLLKDFIHHNEARLKKLLDDARIAQDAFDDVVKFFGESPKTMPPSVFFPVFVRFIKSYRVSLSVHQFPLCSHKKLFLATMLRFVSDKDGQSLDIYSDDEDNAALAGRRNMSEETNAASRESSAAPGRQPLRQRYWKDTHLWPARIVAVLCSVVIVSFIAVLISFLYIVLKGKPNSYLFLRTLLMKFKHVQCLNI
;
A
#
# COMPACT_ATOMS: atom_id res chain seq x y z
N MET A 1 52.36 58.97 27.75
CA MET A 1 52.41 59.54 26.38
C MET A 1 51.71 58.58 25.46
N ALA A 2 50.51 58.96 25.04
CA ALA A 2 49.72 58.28 24.03
C ALA A 2 50.32 58.57 22.65
N SER A 3 50.32 57.58 21.75
CA SER A 3 50.43 57.85 20.32
C SER A 3 49.42 56.99 19.57
N SER A 4 48.62 57.69 18.79
CA SER A 4 47.48 57.32 17.99
C SER A 4 47.88 56.65 16.68
N SER A 5 47.14 55.62 16.26
CA SER A 5 47.11 55.17 14.85
C SER A 5 45.70 54.76 14.43
N VAL A 6 45.31 55.31 13.29
CA VAL A 6 44.01 55.43 12.64
C VAL A 6 43.50 54.10 12.05
N PRO A 7 42.18 53.82 12.01
CA PRO A 7 41.64 52.62 11.36
C PRO A 7 41.39 52.83 9.85
N ASN A 8 41.97 51.96 9.02
CA ASN A 8 41.71 51.89 7.58
C ASN A 8 40.42 51.07 7.29
N GLY A 9 39.60 51.60 6.38
CA GLY A 9 38.27 51.11 6.04
C GLY A 9 38.21 49.81 5.23
N PRO A 10 37.00 49.24 5.06
CA PRO A 10 36.80 47.96 4.41
C PRO A 10 36.82 48.04 2.89
N SER A 11 37.49 47.05 2.30
CA SER A 11 37.63 46.79 0.86
C SER A 11 36.27 46.52 0.20
N ALA A 12 35.98 47.25 -0.88
CA ALA A 12 34.79 47.09 -1.70
C ALA A 12 34.86 45.79 -2.52
N ALA A 13 34.01 44.82 -2.18
CA ALA A 13 33.75 43.65 -3.01
C ALA A 13 32.86 44.05 -4.20
N LEU A 14 33.32 43.74 -5.41
CA LEU A 14 32.58 43.87 -6.66
C LEU A 14 31.31 43.00 -6.60
N ALA A 15 30.15 43.64 -6.55
CA ALA A 15 28.84 42.99 -6.64
C ALA A 15 28.54 42.55 -8.09
N ALA A 16 28.09 41.31 -8.25
CA ALA A 16 27.56 40.80 -9.52
C ALA A 16 26.26 41.53 -9.91
N PRO A 17 25.96 41.72 -11.20
CA PRO A 17 24.76 42.42 -11.65
C PRO A 17 23.48 41.65 -11.29
N PRO A 18 22.37 42.33 -10.97
CA PRO A 18 21.10 41.69 -10.66
C PRO A 18 20.51 40.97 -11.89
N PRO A 19 19.75 39.87 -11.68
CA PRO A 19 19.06 39.18 -12.77
C PRO A 19 17.99 40.07 -13.41
N PRO A 20 17.71 39.89 -14.72
CA PRO A 20 16.71 40.68 -15.43
C PRO A 20 15.30 40.47 -14.86
N PRO A 21 14.45 41.51 -14.86
CA PRO A 21 13.07 41.40 -14.38
C PRO A 21 12.25 40.45 -15.27
N PRO A 22 11.27 39.71 -14.68
CA PRO A 22 10.38 38.86 -15.45
C PRO A 22 9.49 39.67 -16.42
N PRO A 23 9.11 39.10 -17.58
CA PRO A 23 8.26 39.78 -18.55
C PRO A 23 6.87 40.08 -17.96
N PRO A 24 6.24 41.21 -18.33
CA PRO A 24 4.92 41.58 -17.82
C PRO A 24 3.82 40.62 -18.34
N PRO A 25 2.76 40.37 -17.54
CA PRO A 25 1.64 39.55 -17.95
C PRO A 25 0.83 40.22 -19.09
N PRO A 26 0.19 39.44 -19.97
CA PRO A 26 -0.63 39.96 -21.06
C PRO A 26 -1.84 40.76 -20.54
N PRO A 27 -2.28 41.81 -21.26
CA PRO A 27 -3.37 42.67 -20.83
C PRO A 27 -4.73 41.93 -20.86
N PRO A 28 -5.64 42.23 -19.91
CA PRO A 28 -6.99 41.69 -19.92
C PRO A 28 -7.84 42.29 -21.07
N PRO A 29 -8.78 41.52 -21.63
CA PRO A 29 -9.67 41.99 -22.69
C PRO A 29 -10.61 43.12 -22.19
N PRO A 30 -10.94 44.10 -23.05
CA PRO A 30 -11.69 45.29 -22.65
C PRO A 30 -13.17 44.99 -22.33
N PRO A 31 -13.80 45.76 -21.41
CA PRO A 31 -15.22 45.62 -21.07
C PRO A 31 -16.11 46.27 -22.14
N GLY A 32 -16.95 45.47 -22.80
CA GLY A 32 -17.98 45.97 -23.71
C GLY A 32 -19.21 46.45 -22.94
N HIS A 33 -19.51 47.74 -23.03
CA HIS A 33 -20.75 48.34 -22.52
C HIS A 33 -21.95 48.03 -23.42
N SER A 34 -23.08 47.90 -22.73
CA SER A 34 -24.48 47.76 -23.13
C SER A 34 -25.00 48.76 -24.18
N ILE A 35 -25.78 48.28 -25.16
CA ILE A 35 -26.92 49.00 -25.76
C ILE A 35 -28.06 48.01 -26.04
N GLU A 36 -29.20 48.22 -25.37
CA GLU A 36 -30.52 47.70 -25.74
C GLU A 36 -30.99 48.33 -27.07
N ILE A 37 -31.36 47.51 -28.06
CA ILE A 37 -32.41 47.87 -29.02
C ILE A 37 -33.23 46.61 -29.36
N SER A 38 -34.54 46.78 -29.18
CA SER A 38 -35.66 45.87 -29.43
C SER A 38 -35.77 45.36 -30.87
N ALA A 39 -35.94 44.05 -31.06
CA ALA A 39 -36.82 43.44 -32.07
C ALA A 39 -36.98 41.93 -31.81
N PRO A 40 -38.16 41.32 -32.04
CA PRO A 40 -38.41 39.91 -31.73
C PRO A 40 -37.77 38.97 -32.75
N LEU A 41 -37.16 37.89 -32.26
CA LEU A 41 -36.66 36.77 -33.05
C LEU A 41 -37.82 36.08 -33.81
N PRO A 42 -37.62 35.64 -35.06
CA PRO A 42 -38.64 34.95 -35.83
C PRO A 42 -38.96 33.57 -35.20
N PRO A 43 -40.23 33.10 -35.30
CA PRO A 43 -40.62 31.81 -34.77
C PRO A 43 -39.90 30.66 -35.49
N PRO A 44 -39.57 29.56 -34.77
CA PRO A 44 -38.95 28.39 -35.38
C PRO A 44 -39.86 27.75 -36.44
N PRO A 45 -39.30 27.22 -37.53
CA PRO A 45 -40.09 26.59 -38.59
C PRO A 45 -40.83 25.35 -38.07
N PRO A 46 -42.02 25.03 -38.61
CA PRO A 46 -42.82 23.90 -38.18
C PRO A 46 -42.08 22.56 -38.39
N PRO A 47 -42.34 21.54 -37.56
CA PRO A 47 -41.72 20.24 -37.71
C PRO A 47 -42.14 19.59 -39.04
N CYS A 48 -41.18 19.23 -39.89
CA CYS A 48 -41.43 18.40 -41.06
C CYS A 48 -42.07 17.07 -40.67
N ALA A 49 -43.07 16.64 -41.45
CA ALA A 49 -43.75 15.37 -41.29
C ALA A 49 -42.80 14.17 -41.41
N PRO A 50 -43.08 13.04 -40.72
CA PRO A 50 -42.23 11.85 -40.80
C PRO A 50 -42.39 11.16 -42.17
N PRO A 51 -41.33 10.59 -42.77
CA PRO A 51 -41.46 9.85 -44.03
C PRO A 51 -42.17 8.51 -43.80
N LEU A 52 -43.09 8.17 -44.71
CA LEU A 52 -43.69 6.85 -44.81
C LEU A 52 -42.64 5.79 -45.24
N PRO A 53 -42.88 4.50 -44.92
CA PRO A 53 -41.88 3.44 -45.06
C PRO A 53 -41.79 2.93 -46.50
N GLY A 54 -40.60 2.97 -47.09
CA GLY A 54 -40.33 2.38 -48.40
C GLY A 54 -38.84 2.34 -48.73
N SER A 55 -38.27 1.13 -48.66
CA SER A 55 -37.14 0.59 -49.43
C SER A 55 -35.97 1.51 -49.82
N GLY A 56 -34.80 1.27 -49.22
CA GLY A 56 -33.49 1.70 -49.75
C GLY A 56 -32.60 2.37 -48.72
N THR A 57 -31.47 1.74 -48.43
CA THR A 57 -30.38 2.17 -47.53
C THR A 57 -29.97 3.65 -47.65
N PRO A 58 -29.72 4.38 -46.53
CA PRO A 58 -28.90 5.59 -46.58
C PRO A 58 -27.56 5.39 -45.86
N THR A 59 -26.49 5.32 -46.64
CA THR A 59 -25.12 5.60 -46.18
C THR A 59 -24.96 7.11 -46.20
N VAL A 60 -24.89 7.77 -45.04
CA VAL A 60 -24.53 9.20 -44.96
C VAL A 60 -23.04 9.28 -44.66
N ILE A 61 -22.26 9.66 -45.67
CA ILE A 61 -20.84 9.98 -45.57
C ILE A 61 -20.73 11.47 -45.22
N PHE A 62 -20.08 11.80 -44.10
CA PHE A 62 -19.64 13.16 -43.80
C PHE A 62 -18.11 13.18 -43.85
N ASN A 63 -17.55 13.83 -44.87
CA ASN A 63 -16.10 13.99 -45.01
C ASN A 63 -15.62 15.22 -44.24
N SER A 64 -14.73 15.01 -43.26
CA SER A 64 -13.69 15.98 -42.85
C SER A 64 -12.63 15.29 -41.97
N GLY A 65 -11.50 14.93 -42.58
CA GLY A 65 -10.12 15.14 -42.07
C GLY A 65 -9.63 14.54 -40.75
N LEU A 66 -10.41 13.82 -39.96
CA LEU A 66 -9.97 13.11 -38.76
C LEU A 66 -10.59 11.71 -38.78
N THR A 67 -9.84 10.69 -38.37
CA THR A 67 -10.31 9.29 -38.30
C THR A 67 -11.62 9.22 -37.51
N ALA A 68 -12.74 9.20 -38.22
CA ALA A 68 -14.07 9.20 -37.63
C ALA A 68 -14.31 7.85 -36.95
N VAL A 69 -14.49 7.87 -35.63
CA VAL A 69 -14.89 6.69 -34.86
C VAL A 69 -16.26 6.24 -35.37
N LYS A 70 -16.30 5.10 -36.08
CA LYS A 70 -17.55 4.53 -36.61
C LYS A 70 -18.47 4.18 -35.44
N ILE A 71 -19.70 4.69 -35.47
CA ILE A 71 -20.73 4.30 -34.51
C ILE A 71 -21.03 2.81 -34.73
N LYS A 72 -20.63 1.95 -33.77
CA LYS A 72 -20.86 0.50 -33.85
C LYS A 72 -22.33 0.15 -33.61
N LYS A 73 -22.82 -0.88 -34.31
CA LYS A 73 -24.19 -1.39 -34.14
C LYS A 73 -24.27 -2.18 -32.82
N PRO A 74 -25.37 -2.06 -32.04
CA PRO A 74 -25.56 -2.88 -30.86
C PRO A 74 -25.59 -4.38 -31.21
N ILE A 75 -24.88 -5.20 -30.43
CA ILE A 75 -24.88 -6.66 -30.55
C ILE A 75 -26.22 -7.19 -30.04
N LYS A 76 -26.88 -8.04 -30.83
CA LYS A 76 -28.11 -8.73 -30.41
C LYS A 76 -27.73 -9.98 -29.62
N THR A 77 -28.25 -10.11 -28.41
CA THR A 77 -28.07 -11.30 -27.56
C THR A 77 -29.33 -12.15 -27.58
N LYS A 78 -29.19 -13.47 -27.42
CA LYS A 78 -30.31 -14.43 -27.37
C LYS A 78 -31.02 -14.39 -26.02
N PHE A 79 -30.27 -14.20 -24.94
CA PHE A 79 -30.80 -14.05 -23.58
C PHE A 79 -30.59 -12.66 -23.00
N ARG A 80 -31.46 -12.27 -22.08
CA ARG A 80 -31.27 -11.03 -21.30
C ARG A 80 -30.05 -11.19 -20.39
N MET A 81 -28.99 -10.45 -20.70
CA MET A 81 -27.74 -10.43 -19.95
C MET A 81 -27.77 -9.42 -18.79
N PRO A 82 -27.00 -9.65 -17.71
CA PRO A 82 -26.77 -8.67 -16.65
C PRO A 82 -26.16 -7.39 -17.24
N VAL A 83 -26.59 -6.24 -16.74
CA VAL A 83 -25.98 -4.95 -17.14
C VAL A 83 -24.61 -4.84 -16.49
N PHE A 84 -23.57 -4.70 -17.31
CA PHE A 84 -22.24 -4.37 -16.84
C PHE A 84 -22.14 -2.85 -16.64
N ASN A 85 -22.08 -2.39 -15.39
CA ASN A 85 -22.08 -0.97 -15.02
C ASN A 85 -20.69 -0.31 -15.24
N TRP A 86 -20.12 -0.46 -16.42
CA TRP A 86 -18.89 0.25 -16.78
C TRP A 86 -19.15 1.75 -17.04
N VAL A 87 -18.13 2.58 -16.85
CA VAL A 87 -18.18 3.99 -17.23
C VAL A 87 -17.60 4.10 -18.64
N ALA A 88 -18.48 4.18 -19.64
CA ALA A 88 -18.07 4.23 -21.04
C ALA A 88 -17.41 5.58 -21.39
N LEU A 89 -16.35 5.53 -22.20
CA LEU A 89 -15.77 6.72 -22.83
C LEU A 89 -16.71 7.21 -23.93
N LYS A 90 -16.93 8.53 -24.02
CA LYS A 90 -17.69 9.12 -25.12
C LYS A 90 -16.89 8.97 -26.42
N PRO A 91 -17.52 8.85 -27.61
CA PRO A 91 -16.81 8.67 -28.88
C PRO A 91 -15.73 9.73 -29.17
N ASN A 92 -15.94 10.98 -28.72
CA ASN A 92 -14.98 12.07 -28.86
C ASN A 92 -13.75 11.96 -27.95
N GLN A 93 -13.76 11.06 -26.97
CA GLN A 93 -12.65 10.80 -26.05
C GLN A 93 -11.81 9.58 -26.47
N ILE A 94 -12.23 8.85 -27.51
CA ILE A 94 -11.58 7.60 -27.95
C ILE A 94 -10.30 7.87 -28.75
N ASN A 95 -10.26 8.95 -29.54
CA ASN A 95 -9.15 9.22 -30.44
C ASN A 95 -7.84 9.45 -29.65
N GLY A 96 -6.77 8.74 -30.02
CA GLY A 96 -5.47 8.78 -29.32
C GLY A 96 -5.39 7.93 -28.04
N THR A 97 -6.41 7.12 -27.74
CA THR A 97 -6.36 6.12 -26.66
C THR A 97 -6.09 4.72 -27.22
N VAL A 98 -5.70 3.78 -26.35
CA VAL A 98 -5.57 2.35 -26.72
C VAL A 98 -6.86 1.78 -27.33
N PHE A 99 -8.02 2.34 -26.99
CA PHE A 99 -9.32 1.92 -27.52
C PHE A 99 -9.51 2.26 -29.01
N ASN A 100 -8.63 3.08 -29.59
CA ASN A 100 -8.63 3.37 -31.03
C ASN A 100 -7.91 2.27 -31.85
N GLU A 101 -7.08 1.44 -31.20
CA GLU A 101 -6.25 0.43 -31.85
C GLU A 101 -6.77 -1.00 -31.67
N ILE A 102 -7.76 -1.20 -30.79
CA ILE A 102 -8.37 -2.50 -30.51
C ILE A 102 -9.71 -2.64 -31.22
N ASP A 103 -10.02 -3.86 -31.67
CA ASP A 103 -11.26 -4.18 -32.39
C ASP A 103 -11.91 -5.42 -31.77
N ASP A 104 -13.10 -5.24 -31.21
CA ASP A 104 -13.91 -6.28 -30.56
C ASP A 104 -14.53 -7.27 -31.55
N GLU A 105 -14.70 -6.90 -32.83
CA GLU A 105 -15.33 -7.75 -33.85
C GLU A 105 -14.55 -9.04 -34.08
N ARG A 106 -13.21 -8.96 -34.15
CA ARG A 106 -12.34 -10.14 -34.27
C ARG A 106 -12.46 -11.08 -33.06
N ILE A 107 -12.55 -10.50 -31.86
CA ILE A 107 -12.65 -11.28 -30.63
C ILE A 107 -14.03 -11.94 -30.49
N LEU A 108 -15.09 -11.28 -30.99
CA LEU A 108 -16.44 -11.85 -31.01
C LEU A 108 -16.56 -13.06 -31.94
N GLU A 109 -15.79 -13.13 -33.02
CA GLU A 109 -15.70 -14.31 -33.90
C GLU A 109 -14.99 -15.49 -33.23
N ASP A 110 -13.96 -15.21 -32.42
CA ASP A 110 -13.18 -16.24 -31.72
C ASP A 110 -13.87 -16.77 -30.44
N LEU A 111 -14.79 -15.99 -29.85
CA LEU A 111 -15.45 -16.34 -28.60
C LEU A 111 -16.70 -17.22 -28.83
N ASN A 112 -16.84 -18.24 -27.98
CA ASN A 112 -18.09 -19.01 -27.90
C ASN A 112 -19.17 -18.20 -27.14
N VAL A 113 -19.81 -17.26 -27.84
CA VAL A 113 -20.84 -16.37 -27.29
C VAL A 113 -22.07 -17.14 -26.78
N ASP A 114 -22.41 -18.29 -27.36
CA ASP A 114 -23.55 -19.11 -26.93
C ASP A 114 -23.33 -19.70 -25.52
N GLU A 115 -22.13 -20.23 -25.25
CA GLU A 115 -21.76 -20.73 -23.92
C GLU A 115 -21.73 -19.60 -22.89
N PHE A 116 -21.20 -18.44 -23.29
CA PHE A 116 -21.16 -17.26 -22.43
C PHE A 116 -22.56 -16.76 -22.07
N GLU A 117 -23.47 -16.65 -23.04
CA GLU A 117 -24.84 -16.23 -22.80
C GLU A 117 -25.59 -17.21 -21.90
N GLU A 118 -25.39 -18.52 -22.08
CA GLU A 118 -26.03 -19.54 -21.26
C GLU A 118 -25.54 -19.50 -19.80
N MET A 119 -24.25 -19.24 -19.58
CA MET A 119 -23.65 -19.13 -18.25
C MET A 119 -24.07 -17.86 -17.50
N PHE A 120 -24.25 -16.75 -18.21
CA PHE A 120 -24.45 -15.43 -17.59
C PHE A 120 -25.85 -14.85 -17.77
N LYS A 121 -26.81 -15.55 -18.38
CA LYS A 121 -28.20 -15.06 -18.50
C LYS A 121 -28.85 -14.73 -17.15
N THR A 122 -29.68 -13.69 -17.14
CA THR A 122 -30.48 -13.33 -15.96
C THR A 122 -31.63 -14.33 -15.73
N LYS A 123 -32.08 -14.50 -14.48
CA LYS A 123 -33.24 -15.35 -14.16
C LYS A 123 -34.57 -14.80 -14.73
N ALA A 124 -34.59 -13.51 -15.09
CA ALA A 124 -35.74 -12.85 -15.70
C ALA A 124 -35.58 -12.84 -17.23
N GLN A 125 -35.64 -14.01 -17.84
CA GLN A 125 -35.87 -14.14 -19.29
C GLN A 125 -37.36 -13.85 -19.51
N GLY A 126 -37.69 -12.59 -19.76
CA GLY A 126 -39.07 -12.27 -20.16
C GLY A 126 -39.43 -13.03 -21.44
N PRO A 127 -40.72 -13.33 -21.68
CA PRO A 127 -41.14 -13.87 -22.97
C PRO A 127 -40.69 -12.91 -24.09
N ALA A 128 -40.26 -13.49 -25.21
CA ALA A 128 -39.85 -12.75 -26.39
C ALA A 128 -40.97 -11.77 -26.79
N VAL A 129 -40.60 -10.49 -26.85
CA VAL A 129 -41.27 -9.36 -27.51
C VAL A 129 -42.75 -9.59 -27.86
N ASP A 130 -43.63 -9.06 -27.01
CA ASP A 130 -44.85 -8.42 -27.51
C ASP A 130 -45.10 -7.13 -26.73
N MET A 131 -44.98 -6.01 -27.43
CA MET A 131 -45.34 -4.68 -26.94
C MET A 131 -46.85 -4.55 -26.92
N THR A 132 -47.50 -4.89 -25.81
CA THR A 132 -48.76 -4.25 -25.40
C THR A 132 -49.12 -4.68 -23.97
N MET A 133 -49.88 -3.82 -23.28
CA MET A 133 -50.32 -3.94 -21.88
C MET A 133 -49.37 -3.32 -20.83
N GLN A 134 -49.29 -1.98 -20.88
CA GLN A 134 -49.21 -1.18 -19.65
C GLN A 134 -50.36 -1.58 -18.72
N LYS A 135 -50.07 -2.39 -17.71
CA LYS A 135 -50.97 -2.51 -16.55
C LYS A 135 -50.53 -1.48 -15.51
N GLN A 136 -51.12 -0.30 -15.62
CA GLN A 136 -51.12 0.72 -14.57
C GLN A 136 -51.67 0.08 -13.29
N LYS A 137 -50.79 -0.20 -12.32
CA LYS A 137 -51.20 -0.35 -10.93
C LYS A 137 -51.19 1.05 -10.32
N ALA A 138 -52.39 1.62 -10.16
CA ALA A 138 -52.59 2.83 -9.38
C ALA A 138 -52.08 2.59 -7.94
N PRO A 139 -51.27 3.50 -7.37
CA PRO A 139 -50.96 3.45 -5.95
C PRO A 139 -52.23 3.83 -5.18
N GLN A 140 -52.64 2.96 -4.26
CA GLN A 140 -53.63 3.25 -3.23
C GLN A 140 -53.26 4.58 -2.55
N LYS A 141 -54.14 5.59 -2.68
CA LYS A 141 -54.02 6.88 -1.99
C LYS A 141 -54.17 6.64 -0.49
N GLY A 142 -53.04 6.52 0.21
CA GLY A 142 -52.98 6.91 1.61
C GLY A 142 -53.30 8.39 1.77
N PRO A 143 -53.56 8.88 3.00
CA PRO A 143 -53.87 10.30 3.23
C PRO A 143 -52.82 11.18 2.56
N ASN A 144 -53.26 12.19 1.80
CA ASN A 144 -52.40 13.15 1.09
C ASN A 144 -51.54 13.92 2.12
N LYS A 145 -50.41 13.34 2.50
CA LYS A 145 -49.41 14.01 3.34
C LYS A 145 -48.63 14.99 2.48
N VAL A 146 -48.52 16.22 2.95
CA VAL A 146 -47.76 17.29 2.33
C VAL A 146 -46.28 17.07 2.64
N SER A 147 -45.45 17.00 1.59
CA SER A 147 -43.99 16.97 1.71
C SER A 147 -43.42 18.36 1.45
N LEU A 148 -42.61 18.88 2.38
CA LEU A 148 -41.94 20.19 2.21
C LEU A 148 -40.49 20.01 1.76
N LEU A 149 -39.84 18.96 2.23
CA LEU A 149 -38.52 18.55 1.79
C LEU A 149 -38.53 18.09 0.32
N GLU A 150 -37.39 18.30 -0.34
CA GLU A 150 -37.13 17.73 -1.67
C GLU A 150 -37.20 16.19 -1.62
N ALA A 151 -37.74 15.58 -2.67
CA ALA A 151 -38.14 14.18 -2.68
C ALA A 151 -36.98 13.20 -2.38
N ASN A 152 -35.79 13.43 -2.93
CA ASN A 152 -34.63 12.57 -2.65
C ASN A 152 -34.10 12.79 -1.23
N ARG A 153 -34.08 14.03 -0.74
CA ARG A 153 -33.71 14.34 0.64
C ARG A 153 -34.66 13.69 1.64
N ALA A 154 -35.97 13.81 1.42
CA ALA A 154 -37.00 13.15 2.22
C ALA A 154 -36.84 11.62 2.20
N LYS A 155 -36.65 11.02 1.02
CA LYS A 155 -36.42 9.58 0.88
C LYS A 155 -35.17 9.09 1.64
N ASN A 156 -34.06 9.80 1.52
CA ASN A 156 -32.81 9.43 2.20
C ASN A 156 -32.94 9.57 3.73
N LEU A 157 -33.65 10.60 4.19
CA LEU A 157 -33.97 10.78 5.59
C LEU A 157 -34.89 9.67 6.11
N ALA A 158 -35.93 9.31 5.36
CA ALA A 158 -36.84 8.22 5.69
C ALA A 158 -36.09 6.89 5.90
N ILE A 159 -35.16 6.56 5.00
CA ILE A 159 -34.29 5.37 5.12
C ILE A 159 -33.47 5.42 6.40
N THR A 160 -32.88 6.58 6.70
CA THR A 160 -32.04 6.80 7.89
C THR A 160 -32.86 6.67 9.17
N LEU A 161 -34.03 7.31 9.26
CA LEU A 161 -34.93 7.23 10.40
C LEU A 161 -35.49 5.81 10.61
N ARG A 162 -35.78 5.08 9.52
CA ARG A 162 -36.21 3.67 9.60
C ARG A 162 -35.16 2.78 10.24
N LYS A 163 -33.86 3.03 9.98
CA LYS A 163 -32.75 2.30 10.61
C LYS A 163 -32.69 2.57 12.12
N ALA A 164 -33.10 3.76 12.57
CA ALA A 164 -33.09 4.12 13.98
C ALA A 164 -34.16 3.38 14.79
N GLY A 165 -35.32 3.10 14.18
CA GLY A 165 -36.45 2.43 14.81
C GLY A 165 -37.07 3.22 15.98
N LYS A 166 -36.83 4.54 16.05
CA LYS A 166 -37.29 5.44 17.12
C LYS A 166 -38.16 6.55 16.56
N SER A 167 -39.05 7.09 17.39
CA SER A 167 -39.88 8.24 17.01
C SER A 167 -39.02 9.51 16.84
N PRO A 168 -39.44 10.44 15.97
CA PRO A 168 -38.77 11.74 15.83
C PRO A 168 -38.57 12.48 17.15
N GLU A 169 -39.55 12.40 18.04
CA GLU A 169 -39.57 13.04 19.35
C GLU A 169 -38.52 12.42 20.29
N GLU A 170 -38.40 11.08 20.31
CA GLU A 170 -37.38 10.37 21.09
C GLU A 170 -35.97 10.71 20.61
N ILE A 171 -35.75 10.76 19.29
CA ILE A 171 -34.45 11.11 18.71
C ILE A 171 -34.07 12.55 19.11
N CYS A 172 -34.99 13.50 18.94
CA CYS A 172 -34.73 14.91 19.27
C CYS A 172 -34.47 15.09 20.78
N LYS A 173 -35.24 14.41 21.64
CA LYS A 173 -35.04 14.43 23.09
C LYS A 173 -33.66 13.87 23.46
N ALA A 174 -33.28 12.73 22.89
CA ALA A 174 -31.97 12.13 23.13
C ALA A 174 -30.81 13.04 22.72
N ILE A 175 -30.95 13.78 21.62
CA ILE A 175 -29.94 14.77 21.20
C ILE A 175 -29.85 15.95 22.17
N GLN A 176 -30.98 16.43 22.67
CA GLN A 176 -30.99 17.50 23.68
C GLN A 176 -30.36 17.06 25.01
N THR A 177 -30.46 15.78 25.36
CA THR A 177 -29.90 15.21 26.59
C THR A 177 -28.53 14.54 26.41
N PHE A 178 -27.96 14.51 25.20
CA PHE A 178 -26.70 13.81 24.87
C PHE A 178 -26.73 12.29 25.15
N ASP A 179 -27.88 11.64 24.96
CA ASP A 179 -28.06 10.21 25.23
C ASP A 179 -27.61 9.32 24.06
N LEU A 180 -26.36 8.87 24.14
CA LEU A 180 -25.76 7.95 23.17
C LEU A 180 -26.29 6.51 23.23
N ARG A 181 -27.05 6.14 24.26
CA ARG A 181 -27.72 4.82 24.31
C ARG A 181 -28.93 4.80 23.39
N THR A 182 -29.67 5.91 23.37
CA THR A 182 -30.84 6.09 22.50
C THR A 182 -30.41 6.47 21.08
N VAL A 183 -29.37 7.27 20.90
CA VAL A 183 -28.87 7.66 19.57
C VAL A 183 -27.39 7.28 19.46
N PRO A 184 -27.06 6.06 18.99
CA PRO A 184 -25.69 5.59 18.85
C PRO A 184 -24.86 6.47 17.91
N VAL A 185 -23.53 6.47 18.08
CA VAL A 185 -22.62 7.34 17.33
C VAL A 185 -22.72 7.18 15.81
N ASP A 186 -22.79 5.94 15.30
CA ASP A 186 -23.01 5.68 13.87
C ASP A 186 -24.26 6.38 13.32
N PHE A 187 -25.30 6.46 14.15
CA PHE A 187 -26.54 7.12 13.79
C PHE A 187 -26.43 8.65 13.91
N VAL A 188 -25.71 9.17 14.90
CA VAL A 188 -25.34 10.59 14.99
C VAL A 188 -24.62 11.04 13.73
N GLU A 189 -23.59 10.30 13.29
CA GLU A 189 -22.81 10.61 12.09
C GLU A 189 -23.65 10.57 10.81
N CYS A 190 -24.60 9.63 10.72
CA CYS A 190 -25.56 9.62 9.63
C CYS A 190 -26.46 10.86 9.66
N LEU A 191 -26.98 11.23 10.83
CA LEU A 191 -27.87 12.40 11.00
C LEU A 191 -27.17 13.72 10.75
N MET A 192 -25.85 13.84 10.99
CA MET A 192 -25.08 15.04 10.67
C MET A 192 -25.12 15.41 9.17
N ARG A 193 -25.41 14.44 8.28
CA ARG A 193 -25.59 14.70 6.84
C ARG A 193 -26.96 15.32 6.52
N PHE A 194 -27.90 15.24 7.46
CA PHE A 194 -29.26 15.78 7.36
C PHE A 194 -29.46 17.05 8.19
N MET A 195 -28.37 17.73 8.56
CA MET A 195 -28.47 19.04 9.20
C MET A 195 -29.41 19.96 8.39
N PRO A 196 -30.41 20.60 9.01
CA PRO A 196 -31.36 21.45 8.31
C PRO A 196 -30.64 22.62 7.65
N THR A 197 -30.93 22.87 6.37
CA THR A 197 -30.38 24.04 5.68
C THR A 197 -31.18 25.29 6.05
N GLU A 198 -30.60 26.49 5.89
CA GLU A 198 -31.31 27.73 6.23
C GLU A 198 -32.61 27.92 5.44
N SER A 199 -32.64 27.48 4.17
CA SER A 199 -33.84 27.51 3.32
C SER A 199 -34.94 26.58 3.86
N GLU A 200 -34.57 25.37 4.27
CA GLU A 200 -35.50 24.42 4.89
C GLU A 200 -36.04 24.94 6.21
N VAL A 201 -35.20 25.50 7.07
CA VAL A 201 -35.63 26.10 8.34
C VAL A 201 -36.62 27.23 8.10
N LYS A 202 -36.38 28.11 7.12
CA LYS A 202 -37.32 29.18 6.73
C LYS A 202 -38.66 28.62 6.25
N MET A 203 -38.63 27.61 5.39
CA MET A 203 -39.82 26.96 4.86
C MET A 203 -40.65 26.30 5.96
N LEU A 204 -40.01 25.54 6.85
CA LEU A 204 -40.66 24.87 7.98
C LEU A 204 -41.27 25.87 8.97
N ARG A 205 -40.54 26.97 9.28
CA ARG A 205 -41.05 28.05 10.14
C ARG A 205 -42.25 28.77 9.52
N GLN A 206 -42.25 28.97 8.21
CA GLN A 206 -43.38 29.60 7.52
C GLN A 206 -44.62 28.69 7.57
N TYR A 207 -44.45 27.38 7.32
CA TYR A 207 -45.53 26.41 7.43
C TYR A 207 -46.16 26.38 8.83
N GLU A 208 -45.33 26.43 9.88
CA GLU A 208 -45.78 26.52 11.27
C GLU A 208 -46.52 27.84 11.56
N ARG A 209 -45.99 28.97 11.08
CA ARG A 209 -46.60 30.29 11.26
C ARG A 209 -47.99 30.38 10.64
N GLU A 210 -48.19 29.73 9.49
CA GLU A 210 -49.48 29.66 8.79
C GLU A 210 -50.50 28.74 9.48
N ARG A 211 -50.17 28.17 10.66
CA ARG A 211 -51.03 27.27 11.46
C ARG A 211 -51.57 26.08 10.66
N ARG A 212 -50.81 25.61 9.68
CA ARG A 212 -51.19 24.44 8.88
C ARG A 212 -51.15 23.15 9.74
N PRO A 213 -52.00 22.15 9.46
CA PRO A 213 -52.08 20.94 10.29
C PRO A 213 -50.78 20.15 10.30
N MET A 214 -50.20 19.93 11.48
CA MET A 214 -48.96 19.17 11.66
C MET A 214 -49.12 17.67 11.33
N ASP A 215 -50.33 17.13 11.51
CA ASP A 215 -50.67 15.75 11.14
C ASP A 215 -50.75 15.53 9.63
N GLY A 216 -50.82 16.62 8.87
CA GLY A 216 -50.79 16.62 7.41
C GLY A 216 -49.39 16.51 6.82
N LEU A 217 -48.32 16.61 7.63
CA LEU A 217 -46.94 16.50 7.16
C LEU A 217 -46.47 15.04 7.09
N THR A 218 -45.47 14.79 6.22
CA THR A 218 -44.73 13.53 6.25
C THR A 218 -43.98 13.36 7.57
N VAL A 219 -43.59 12.12 7.90
CA VAL A 219 -42.85 11.85 9.16
C VAL A 219 -41.48 12.55 9.12
N GLU A 220 -40.90 12.64 7.93
CA GLU A 220 -39.63 13.27 7.62
C GLU A 220 -39.68 14.78 7.83
N ASP A 221 -40.73 15.45 7.37
CA ASP A 221 -40.92 16.90 7.59
C ASP A 221 -41.19 17.19 9.07
N ARG A 222 -42.00 16.36 9.75
CA ARG A 222 -42.21 16.48 11.21
C ARG A 222 -40.89 16.34 11.96
N PHE A 223 -40.06 15.36 11.59
CA PHE A 223 -38.73 15.20 12.15
C PHE A 223 -37.87 16.43 11.89
N MET A 224 -37.77 16.90 10.64
CA MET A 224 -36.91 18.05 10.31
C MET A 224 -37.34 19.31 11.05
N MET A 225 -38.64 19.51 11.25
CA MET A 225 -39.17 20.60 12.04
C MET A 225 -38.74 20.51 13.50
N LEU A 226 -38.90 19.35 14.15
CA LEU A 226 -38.44 19.15 15.54
C LEU A 226 -36.91 19.28 15.66
N PHE A 227 -36.19 18.71 14.69
CA PHE A 227 -34.74 18.73 14.62
C PHE A 227 -34.21 20.17 14.50
N SER A 228 -34.81 20.98 13.63
CA SER A 228 -34.44 22.39 13.45
C SER A 228 -34.73 23.30 14.66
N LYS A 229 -35.59 22.86 15.58
CA LYS A 229 -35.91 23.58 16.82
C LYS A 229 -34.92 23.30 17.95
N ILE A 230 -34.05 22.30 17.78
CA ILE A 230 -33.01 22.00 18.77
C ILE A 230 -32.02 23.17 18.80
N GLU A 231 -31.91 23.81 19.96
CA GLU A 231 -30.96 24.88 20.17
C GLU A 231 -29.52 24.37 20.02
N ARG A 232 -28.69 25.12 19.27
CA ARG A 232 -27.28 24.80 19.03
C ARG A 232 -27.08 23.37 18.51
N LEU A 233 -27.99 22.92 17.65
CA LEU A 233 -27.96 21.61 17.03
C LEU A 233 -26.58 21.22 16.45
N PRO A 234 -25.89 22.06 15.66
CA PRO A 234 -24.57 21.67 15.12
C PRO A 234 -23.56 21.32 16.21
N GLN A 235 -23.55 22.10 17.30
CA GLN A 235 -22.64 21.88 18.43
C GLN A 235 -23.01 20.61 19.18
N ARG A 236 -24.31 20.38 19.45
CA ARG A 236 -24.79 19.16 20.13
C ARG A 236 -24.43 17.90 19.35
N MET A 237 -24.65 17.90 18.04
CA MET A 237 -24.29 16.78 17.16
C MET A 237 -22.78 16.51 17.18
N THR A 238 -21.97 17.57 17.09
CA THR A 238 -20.49 17.46 17.15
C THR A 238 -20.04 16.88 18.49
N ILE A 239 -20.59 17.36 19.61
CA ILE A 239 -20.25 16.86 20.95
C ILE A 239 -20.65 15.39 21.10
N MET A 240 -21.84 14.99 20.65
CA MET A 240 -22.26 13.58 20.69
C MET A 240 -21.33 12.69 19.88
N ALA A 241 -20.91 13.12 18.68
CA ALA A 241 -19.96 12.39 17.87
C ALA A 241 -18.60 12.23 18.59
N VAL A 242 -18.08 13.31 19.19
CA VAL A 242 -16.84 13.27 19.98
C VAL A 242 -16.99 12.32 21.17
N MET A 243 -18.08 12.42 21.93
CA MET A 243 -18.33 11.55 23.08
C MET A 243 -18.38 10.07 22.72
N GLY A 244 -19.00 9.74 21.59
CA GLY A 244 -19.11 8.36 21.10
C GLY A 244 -17.77 7.81 20.60
N ASN A 245 -17.00 8.61 19.87
CA ASN A 245 -15.77 8.16 19.20
C ASN A 245 -14.50 8.30 20.07
N PHE A 246 -14.54 9.05 21.18
CA PHE A 246 -13.35 9.44 21.93
C PHE A 246 -12.43 8.26 22.31
N ASN A 247 -13.02 7.16 22.79
CA ASN A 247 -12.26 5.98 23.21
C ASN A 247 -11.58 5.28 22.02
N ASP A 248 -12.30 5.12 20.92
CA ASP A 248 -11.80 4.46 19.73
C ASP A 248 -10.72 5.31 19.06
N SER A 249 -10.92 6.63 19.01
CA SER A 249 -9.88 7.55 18.54
C SER A 249 -8.62 7.46 19.40
N LEU A 250 -8.73 7.39 20.73
CA LEU A 250 -7.55 7.19 21.60
C LEU A 250 -6.86 5.85 21.34
N GLN A 251 -7.62 4.77 21.19
CA GLN A 251 -7.08 3.44 20.92
C GLN A 251 -6.36 3.37 19.57
N MET A 252 -6.80 4.13 18.58
CA MET A 252 -6.15 4.21 17.27
C MET A 252 -4.95 5.16 17.23
N LEU A 253 -5.01 6.32 17.87
CA LEU A 253 -3.98 7.36 17.78
C LEU A 253 -2.77 7.06 18.69
N THR A 254 -3.01 6.62 19.92
CA THR A 254 -1.95 6.36 20.92
C THR A 254 -0.85 5.42 20.41
N PRO A 255 -1.14 4.22 19.86
CA PRO A 255 -0.09 3.30 19.43
C PRO A 255 0.72 3.84 18.24
N GLN A 256 0.12 4.69 17.39
CA GLN A 256 0.82 5.32 16.27
C GLN A 256 1.85 6.34 16.79
N LEU A 257 1.47 7.18 17.75
CA LEU A 257 2.37 8.12 18.41
C LEU A 257 3.52 7.39 19.12
N HIS A 258 3.20 6.33 19.88
CA HIS A 258 4.22 5.55 20.59
C HIS A 258 5.18 4.82 19.64
N ALA A 259 4.70 4.34 18.50
CA ALA A 259 5.57 3.74 17.48
C ALA A 259 6.58 4.76 16.92
N ILE A 260 6.13 5.98 16.61
CA ILE A 260 7.00 7.08 16.15
C ILE A 260 8.04 7.43 17.22
N ILE A 261 7.62 7.59 18.48
CA ILE A 261 8.52 7.90 19.60
C ILE A 261 9.58 6.81 19.75
N ALA A 262 9.14 5.55 19.87
CA ALA A 262 10.02 4.41 20.11
C ALA A 262 11.01 4.21 18.95
N ALA A 263 10.56 4.32 17.69
CA ALA A 263 11.44 4.22 16.53
C ALA A 263 12.45 5.36 16.48
N SER A 264 12.00 6.61 16.68
CA SER A 264 12.88 7.79 16.63
C SER A 264 13.95 7.75 17.71
N VAL A 265 13.56 7.45 18.96
CA VAL A 265 14.49 7.36 20.10
C VAL A 265 15.45 6.19 19.94
N SER A 266 14.99 5.02 19.52
CA SER A 266 15.84 3.84 19.36
C SER A 266 16.90 4.02 18.26
N ILE A 267 16.52 4.61 17.12
CA ILE A 267 17.46 4.93 16.03
C ILE A 267 18.49 5.98 16.48
N LYS A 268 18.05 7.08 17.11
CA LYS A 268 18.93 8.18 17.55
C LYS A 268 19.93 7.73 18.63
N SER A 269 19.50 6.85 19.53
CA SER A 269 20.29 6.41 20.69
C SER A 269 21.22 5.22 20.41
N SER A 270 20.96 4.40 19.38
CA SER A 270 21.77 3.20 19.11
C SER A 270 23.22 3.55 18.77
N GLN A 271 24.13 3.14 19.65
CA GLN A 271 25.58 3.29 19.43
C GLN A 271 26.10 2.28 18.41
N LYS A 272 25.48 1.09 18.35
CA LYS A 272 25.84 0.08 17.35
C LYS A 272 25.51 0.55 15.94
N LEU A 273 24.36 1.19 15.72
CA LEU A 273 24.02 1.79 14.42
C LEU A 273 25.05 2.86 14.03
N LYS A 274 25.43 3.75 14.96
CA LYS A 274 26.47 4.77 14.70
C LYS A 274 27.79 4.11 14.28
N LYS A 275 28.19 3.02 14.93
CA LYS A 275 29.40 2.28 14.56
C LYS A 275 29.31 1.64 13.17
N ILE A 276 28.15 1.13 12.77
CA ILE A 276 27.92 0.64 11.39
C ILE A 276 28.09 1.77 10.37
N LEU A 277 27.50 2.94 10.63
CA LEU A 277 27.60 4.10 9.74
C LEU A 277 29.04 4.63 9.64
N GLU A 278 29.79 4.59 10.74
CA GLU A 278 31.22 4.94 10.77
C GLU A 278 32.04 3.98 9.89
N ILE A 279 31.77 2.67 9.93
CA ILE A 279 32.44 1.68 9.07
C ILE A 279 32.11 1.94 7.60
N ILE A 280 30.84 2.24 7.28
CA ILE A 280 30.41 2.60 5.93
C ILE A 280 31.15 3.86 5.45
N LEU A 281 31.23 4.90 6.30
CA LEU A 281 31.94 6.14 5.99
C LEU A 281 33.42 5.89 5.72
N ALA A 282 34.10 5.09 6.55
CA ALA A 282 35.51 4.77 6.39
C ALA A 282 35.78 4.04 5.06
N LEU A 283 34.98 3.01 4.74
CA LEU A 283 35.11 2.27 3.48
C LEU A 283 34.76 3.13 2.26
N GLY A 284 33.69 3.92 2.35
CA GLY A 284 33.28 4.84 1.29
C GLY A 284 34.34 5.90 1.00
N ASN A 285 34.95 6.47 2.04
CA ASN A 285 36.08 7.40 1.89
C ASN A 285 37.29 6.72 1.27
N TYR A 286 37.67 5.52 1.73
CA TYR A 286 38.77 4.77 1.15
C TYR A 286 38.58 4.53 -0.36
N MET A 287 37.36 4.17 -0.79
CA MET A 287 37.04 3.96 -2.20
C MET A 287 37.06 5.24 -3.04
N ASN A 288 36.67 6.39 -2.47
CA ASN A 288 36.43 7.63 -3.23
C ASN A 288 37.54 8.69 -3.10
N SER A 289 38.50 8.52 -2.20
CA SER A 289 39.49 9.56 -1.84
C SER A 289 40.25 10.12 -3.04
N SER A 290 40.66 9.28 -3.99
CA SER A 290 41.50 9.69 -5.12
C SER A 290 40.77 10.51 -6.18
N LYS A 291 39.43 10.40 -6.28
CA LYS A 291 38.64 11.07 -7.32
C LYS A 291 37.75 12.19 -6.80
N ARG A 292 37.22 12.03 -5.58
CA ARG A 292 36.19 12.91 -5.01
C ARG A 292 36.59 13.49 -3.65
N GLY A 293 37.79 13.15 -3.16
CA GLY A 293 38.23 13.53 -1.82
C GLY A 293 37.53 12.75 -0.70
N ALA A 294 37.84 13.12 0.54
CA ALA A 294 37.22 12.55 1.74
C ALA A 294 36.06 13.42 2.24
N VAL A 295 35.02 12.78 2.78
CA VAL A 295 33.85 13.45 3.35
C VAL A 295 33.66 13.06 4.82
N TYR A 296 32.97 13.90 5.59
CA TYR A 296 32.68 13.66 7.01
C TYR A 296 31.34 12.96 7.28
N GLY A 297 30.51 12.79 6.25
CA GLY A 297 29.20 12.17 6.35
C GLY A 297 28.55 11.97 4.99
N PHE A 298 27.42 11.27 4.96
CA PHE A 298 26.65 10.99 3.75
C PHE A 298 25.15 11.05 4.03
N LYS A 299 24.36 11.30 2.98
CA LYS A 299 22.89 11.31 3.04
C LYS A 299 22.33 9.91 3.20
N LEU A 300 21.19 9.76 3.88
CA LEU A 300 20.64 8.43 4.21
C LEU A 300 20.35 7.56 2.98
N GLN A 301 20.00 8.19 1.85
CA GLN A 301 19.79 7.51 0.58
C GLN A 301 21.01 6.68 0.12
N SER A 302 22.23 7.04 0.52
CA SER A 302 23.45 6.30 0.17
C SER A 302 23.47 4.87 0.72
N LEU A 303 22.64 4.54 1.73
CA LEU A 303 22.53 3.16 2.24
C LEU A 303 21.98 2.19 1.18
N ASP A 304 21.15 2.66 0.26
CA ASP A 304 20.61 1.83 -0.82
C ASP A 304 21.69 1.43 -1.82
N LEU A 305 22.69 2.30 -2.04
CA LEU A 305 23.79 2.09 -2.99
C LEU A 305 24.75 0.96 -2.57
N LEU A 306 24.72 0.54 -1.30
CA LEU A 306 25.56 -0.55 -0.78
C LEU A 306 25.22 -1.91 -1.40
N LEU A 307 23.99 -2.07 -1.89
CA LEU A 307 23.55 -3.26 -2.62
C LEU A 307 23.92 -3.21 -4.11
N GLU A 308 24.01 -2.01 -4.67
CA GLU A 308 24.32 -1.79 -6.08
C GLU A 308 25.81 -1.97 -6.36
N THR A 309 26.66 -1.57 -5.40
CA THR A 309 28.11 -1.67 -5.52
C THR A 309 28.56 -3.12 -5.37
N LYS A 310 29.04 -3.73 -6.46
CA LYS A 310 29.48 -5.14 -6.50
C LYS A 310 31.00 -5.27 -6.49
N SER A 311 31.48 -6.42 -6.04
CA SER A 311 32.88 -6.83 -6.22
C SER A 311 33.22 -7.00 -7.70
N THR A 312 34.51 -6.98 -8.03
CA THR A 312 35.01 -7.18 -9.40
C THR A 312 34.51 -8.49 -10.02
N ASP A 313 34.44 -9.56 -9.23
CA ASP A 313 33.93 -10.87 -9.65
C ASP A 313 32.39 -10.97 -9.62
N ARG A 314 31.70 -9.91 -9.22
CA ARG A 314 30.23 -9.79 -9.07
C ARG A 314 29.59 -10.84 -8.17
N LYS A 315 30.36 -11.56 -7.35
CA LYS A 315 29.84 -12.60 -6.44
C LYS A 315 29.25 -12.05 -5.15
N GLN A 316 29.64 -10.84 -4.75
CA GLN A 316 29.13 -10.21 -3.54
C GLN A 316 28.97 -8.69 -3.72
N THR A 317 28.14 -8.08 -2.87
CA THR A 317 27.98 -6.62 -2.83
C THR A 317 28.84 -6.01 -1.72
N LEU A 318 28.99 -4.69 -1.73
CA LEU A 318 29.67 -3.95 -0.67
C LEU A 318 28.99 -4.20 0.69
N LEU A 319 27.66 -4.30 0.73
CA LEU A 319 26.93 -4.64 1.95
C LEU A 319 27.31 -6.02 2.50
N HIS A 320 27.52 -7.03 1.64
CA HIS A 320 28.01 -8.35 2.07
C HIS A 320 29.41 -8.27 2.68
N TYR A 321 30.31 -7.54 2.03
CA TYR A 321 31.65 -7.31 2.55
C TYR A 321 31.61 -6.62 3.92
N ILE A 322 30.81 -5.56 4.07
CA ILE A 322 30.63 -4.87 5.35
C ILE A 322 30.07 -5.80 6.43
N ALA A 323 29.05 -6.59 6.10
CA ALA A 323 28.45 -7.54 7.03
C ALA A 323 29.49 -8.55 7.57
N ASN A 324 30.39 -9.04 6.70
CA ASN A 324 31.48 -9.92 7.10
C ASN A 324 32.50 -9.22 8.00
N VAL A 325 32.96 -8.03 7.60
CA VAL A 325 33.92 -7.24 8.40
C VAL A 325 33.36 -6.95 9.79
N VAL A 326 32.08 -6.57 9.88
CA VAL A 326 31.40 -6.35 11.16
C VAL A 326 31.33 -7.64 11.96
N LYS A 327 30.95 -8.76 11.34
CA LYS A 327 30.85 -10.06 12.02
C LYS A 327 32.19 -10.52 12.61
N GLU A 328 33.29 -10.34 11.87
CA GLU A 328 34.62 -10.79 12.27
C GLU A 328 35.30 -9.84 13.27
N LYS A 329 35.27 -8.53 12.99
CA LYS A 329 36.03 -7.54 13.78
C LYS A 329 35.20 -6.84 14.86
N TYR A 330 33.88 -6.81 14.72
CA TYR A 330 32.97 -6.09 15.62
C TYR A 330 31.75 -6.96 16.01
N PRO A 331 31.95 -8.15 16.58
CA PRO A 331 30.87 -9.12 16.82
C PRO A 331 29.72 -8.57 17.68
N VAL A 332 30.03 -7.67 18.63
CA VAL A 332 29.02 -6.98 19.46
C VAL A 332 28.11 -6.07 18.63
N VAL A 333 28.63 -5.47 17.56
CA VAL A 333 27.90 -4.54 16.66
C VAL A 333 27.10 -5.29 15.58
N CYS A 334 27.47 -6.55 15.28
CA CYS A 334 26.83 -7.40 14.27
C CYS A 334 25.30 -7.51 14.42
N VAL A 335 24.78 -7.37 15.65
CA VAL A 335 23.35 -7.42 15.96
C VAL A 335 22.76 -6.04 16.29
N PHE A 336 23.28 -4.97 15.68
CA PHE A 336 22.80 -3.58 15.92
C PHE A 336 21.29 -3.42 15.72
N TYR A 337 20.71 -4.18 14.79
CA TYR A 337 19.29 -4.12 14.46
C TYR A 337 18.39 -4.55 15.63
N ASN A 338 18.91 -5.23 16.66
CA ASN A 338 18.15 -5.57 17.87
C ASN A 338 17.93 -4.34 18.78
N GLU A 339 18.69 -3.25 18.61
CA GLU A 339 18.46 -2.01 19.35
C GLU A 339 17.38 -1.14 18.71
N LEU A 340 16.99 -1.44 17.48
CA LEU A 340 16.09 -0.62 16.68
C LEU A 340 14.68 -1.22 16.70
N HIS A 341 13.74 -0.50 17.30
CA HIS A 341 12.42 -1.02 17.61
C HIS A 341 11.34 -0.24 16.87
N TYR A 342 10.21 -0.90 16.56
CA TYR A 342 9.02 -0.27 15.97
C TYR A 342 9.20 0.43 14.61
N ILE A 343 10.38 0.33 13.98
CA ILE A 343 10.68 1.04 12.71
C ILE A 343 9.65 0.72 11.63
N GLU A 344 9.29 -0.56 11.45
CA GLU A 344 8.33 -0.99 10.44
C GLU A 344 6.92 -0.42 10.70
N LYS A 345 6.51 -0.36 11.97
CA LYS A 345 5.22 0.23 12.35
C LYS A 345 5.24 1.74 12.14
N ALA A 346 6.30 2.42 12.57
CA ALA A 346 6.51 3.85 12.41
C ALA A 346 6.54 4.27 10.92
N ALA A 347 7.09 3.43 10.05
CA ALA A 347 7.09 3.64 8.60
C ALA A 347 5.67 3.70 7.98
N ALA A 348 4.68 3.04 8.59
CA ALA A 348 3.31 3.05 8.10
C ALA A 348 2.47 4.22 8.63
N VAL A 349 3.00 5.00 9.59
CA VAL A 349 2.25 6.07 10.26
C VAL A 349 2.30 7.36 9.43
N SER A 350 1.14 7.95 9.19
CA SER A 350 1.02 9.32 8.69
C SER A 350 0.96 10.29 9.87
N LEU A 351 2.13 10.77 10.32
CA LEU A 351 2.22 11.62 11.52
C LEU A 351 1.40 12.91 11.37
N GLU A 352 1.39 13.53 10.20
CA GLU A 352 0.60 14.75 9.94
C GLU A 352 -0.89 14.52 10.21
N ASN A 353 -1.47 13.45 9.66
CA ASN A 353 -2.88 13.10 9.88
C ASN A 353 -3.16 12.80 11.35
N VAL A 354 -2.27 12.03 12.01
CA VAL A 354 -2.40 11.74 13.44
C VAL A 354 -2.44 13.03 14.27
N LEU A 355 -1.60 14.02 13.95
CA LEU A 355 -1.61 15.30 14.66
C LEU A 355 -2.87 16.14 14.38
N LEU A 356 -3.42 16.08 13.16
CA LEU A 356 -4.68 16.73 12.83
C LEU A 356 -5.85 16.10 13.62
N ASP A 357 -5.90 14.78 13.70
CA ASP A 357 -6.93 14.05 14.45
C ASP A 357 -6.86 14.35 15.95
N VAL A 358 -5.65 14.42 16.53
CA VAL A 358 -5.44 14.83 17.93
C VAL A 358 -5.95 16.25 18.17
N LYS A 359 -5.68 17.20 17.26
CA LYS A 359 -6.18 18.57 17.35
C LYS A 359 -7.70 18.64 17.24
N GLU A 360 -8.31 17.81 16.39
CA GLU A 360 -9.76 17.77 16.25
C GLU A 360 -10.44 17.21 17.50
N LEU A 361 -9.85 16.17 18.13
CA LEU A 361 -10.29 15.70 19.45
C LEU A 361 -10.20 16.80 20.52
N GLN A 362 -9.11 17.57 20.51
CA GLN A 362 -8.95 18.71 21.43
C GLN A 362 -10.04 19.76 21.21
N ARG A 363 -10.28 20.14 19.96
CA ARG A 363 -11.33 21.09 19.58
C ARG A 363 -12.72 20.60 20.01
N GLY A 364 -12.97 19.29 19.84
CA GLY A 364 -14.19 18.62 20.29
C GLY A 364 -14.38 18.66 21.81
N MET A 365 -13.32 18.40 22.57
CA MET A 365 -13.36 18.50 24.03
C MET A 365 -13.56 19.95 24.51
N ASP A 366 -12.91 20.93 23.87
CA ASP A 366 -13.09 22.35 24.19
C ASP A 366 -14.51 22.83 23.88
N LEU A 367 -15.11 22.35 22.80
CA LEU A 367 -16.52 22.58 22.50
C LEU A 367 -17.43 21.96 23.58
N THR A 368 -17.11 20.76 24.04
CA THR A 368 -17.86 20.07 25.11
C THR A 368 -17.77 20.85 26.43
N ARG A 369 -16.59 21.36 26.79
CA ARG A 369 -16.38 22.20 27.98
C ARG A 369 -17.17 23.50 27.90
N ARG A 370 -17.10 24.19 26.75
CA ARG A 370 -17.90 25.41 26.52
C ARG A 370 -19.38 25.12 26.67
N GLU A 371 -19.86 24.00 26.13
CA GLU A 371 -21.29 23.71 26.16
C GLU A 371 -21.80 23.35 27.56
N TYR A 372 -20.99 22.63 28.33
CA TYR A 372 -21.24 22.41 29.75
C TYR A 372 -21.25 23.73 30.53
N SER A 373 -20.31 24.65 30.28
CA SER A 373 -20.25 25.95 30.97
C SER A 373 -21.47 26.84 30.72
N MET A 374 -22.09 26.74 29.55
CA MET A 374 -23.27 27.56 29.20
C MET A 374 -24.55 27.07 29.88
N HIS A 375 -24.70 25.76 30.08
CA HIS A 375 -25.94 25.15 30.57
C HIS A 375 -25.83 24.58 32.00
N GLY A 376 -24.62 24.40 32.53
CA GLY A 376 -24.27 24.14 33.94
C GLY A 376 -24.79 22.84 34.58
N HIS A 377 -25.80 22.20 34.02
CA HIS A 377 -26.61 21.19 34.70
C HIS A 377 -26.59 19.80 34.05
N ASN A 378 -25.84 19.61 32.95
CA ASN A 378 -25.75 18.30 32.29
C ASN A 378 -24.66 17.42 32.95
N SER A 379 -25.08 16.44 33.74
CA SER A 379 -24.19 15.49 34.42
C SER A 379 -23.38 14.63 33.46
N LEU A 380 -23.96 14.21 32.32
CA LEU A 380 -23.25 13.38 31.33
C LEU A 380 -22.05 14.11 30.73
N LEU A 381 -22.20 15.41 30.41
CA LEU A 381 -21.08 16.22 29.93
C LEU A 381 -20.02 16.42 31.00
N LYS A 382 -20.44 16.69 32.25
CA LYS A 382 -19.52 16.84 33.39
C LYS A 382 -18.68 15.58 33.58
N ASP A 383 -19.33 14.43 33.63
CA ASP A 383 -18.68 13.14 33.83
C ASP A 383 -17.77 12.84 32.65
N PHE A 384 -18.23 13.04 31.41
CA PHE A 384 -17.39 12.82 30.23
C PHE A 384 -16.13 13.68 30.25
N ILE A 385 -16.23 14.98 30.56
CA ILE A 385 -15.07 15.88 30.66
C ILE A 385 -14.12 15.38 31.75
N HIS A 386 -14.63 15.13 32.96
CA HIS A 386 -13.81 14.72 34.10
C HIS A 386 -13.04 13.42 33.84
N HIS A 387 -13.68 12.41 33.27
CA HIS A 387 -13.06 11.11 33.00
C HIS A 387 -12.02 11.15 31.88
N ASN A 388 -12.14 12.09 30.93
CA ASN A 388 -11.37 12.07 29.69
C ASN A 388 -10.35 13.21 29.55
N GLU A 389 -10.43 14.27 30.37
CA GLU A 389 -9.53 15.42 30.29
C GLU A 389 -8.06 15.03 30.50
N ALA A 390 -7.76 14.22 31.52
CA ALA A 390 -6.40 13.74 31.75
C ALA A 390 -5.88 12.86 30.61
N ARG A 391 -6.76 12.05 30.01
CA ARG A 391 -6.42 11.16 28.88
C ARG A 391 -6.13 11.96 27.61
N LEU A 392 -6.94 12.99 27.33
CA LEU A 392 -6.70 13.90 26.22
C LEU A 392 -5.40 14.68 26.42
N LYS A 393 -5.15 15.19 27.63
CA LYS A 393 -3.90 15.90 27.94
C LYS A 393 -2.69 15.02 27.68
N LYS A 394 -2.72 13.77 28.16
CA LYS A 394 -1.67 12.79 27.85
C LYS A 394 -1.49 12.56 26.35
N LEU A 395 -2.57 12.43 25.60
CA LEU A 395 -2.49 12.26 24.14
C LEU A 395 -1.84 13.47 23.45
N LEU A 396 -2.16 14.69 23.90
CA LEU A 396 -1.55 15.92 23.39
C LEU A 396 -0.04 15.99 23.70
N ASP A 397 0.34 15.60 24.91
CA ASP A 397 1.74 15.51 25.31
C ASP A 397 2.48 14.46 24.48
N ASP A 398 1.92 13.26 24.32
CA ASP A 398 2.48 12.19 23.48
C ASP A 398 2.60 12.64 22.01
N ALA A 399 1.63 13.39 21.49
CA ALA A 399 1.65 13.92 20.13
C ALA A 399 2.80 14.92 19.92
N ARG A 400 3.00 15.82 20.89
CA ARG A 400 4.13 16.75 20.88
C ARG A 400 5.46 16.01 20.96
N ILE A 401 5.60 15.07 21.90
CA ILE A 401 6.82 14.27 22.07
C ILE A 401 7.13 13.48 20.79
N ALA A 402 6.12 12.91 20.13
CA ALA A 402 6.30 12.19 18.87
C ALA A 402 6.82 13.10 17.75
N GLN A 403 6.25 14.30 17.60
CA GLN A 403 6.72 15.26 16.60
C GLN A 403 8.14 15.73 16.89
N ASP A 404 8.43 16.12 18.14
CA ASP A 404 9.76 16.60 18.54
C ASP A 404 10.81 15.49 18.37
N ALA A 405 10.50 14.25 18.79
CA ALA A 405 11.41 13.11 18.63
C ALA A 405 11.67 12.76 17.16
N PHE A 406 10.64 12.84 16.31
CA PHE A 406 10.78 12.59 14.88
C PHE A 406 11.62 13.68 14.20
N ASP A 407 11.29 14.95 14.43
CA ASP A 407 12.04 16.09 13.89
C ASP A 407 13.52 16.02 14.26
N ASP A 408 13.78 15.69 15.51
CA ASP A 408 15.12 15.52 16.06
C ASP A 408 15.91 14.42 15.36
N VAL A 409 15.31 13.23 15.16
CA VAL A 409 16.03 12.13 14.51
C VAL A 409 16.25 12.42 13.03
N VAL A 410 15.30 13.03 12.34
CA VAL A 410 15.47 13.40 10.92
C VAL A 410 16.61 14.41 10.76
N LYS A 411 16.64 15.46 11.60
CA LYS A 411 17.74 16.44 11.63
C LYS A 411 19.08 15.80 12.02
N PHE A 412 19.07 14.86 12.97
CA PHE A 412 20.26 14.16 13.42
C PHE A 412 20.95 13.39 12.29
N PHE A 413 20.19 12.86 11.33
CA PHE A 413 20.72 12.22 10.12
C PHE A 413 20.95 13.19 8.94
N GLY A 414 20.84 14.50 9.19
CA GLY A 414 21.09 15.54 8.19
C GLY A 414 19.99 15.72 7.16
N GLU A 415 18.78 15.19 7.41
CA GLU A 415 17.61 15.35 6.54
C GLU A 415 16.66 16.43 7.07
N SER A 416 15.66 16.82 6.27
CA SER A 416 14.68 17.83 6.64
C SER A 416 13.33 17.19 7.00
N PRO A 417 12.79 17.43 8.22
CA PRO A 417 11.47 16.89 8.62
C PRO A 417 10.33 17.41 7.74
N LYS A 418 10.51 18.59 7.12
CA LYS A 418 9.52 19.21 6.23
C LYS A 418 9.36 18.45 4.90
N THR A 419 10.42 17.77 4.45
CA THR A 419 10.44 17.09 3.15
C THR A 419 10.49 15.57 3.29
N MET A 420 10.72 15.06 4.50
CA MET A 420 10.89 13.64 4.74
C MET A 420 9.96 13.16 5.87
N PRO A 421 8.72 12.75 5.55
CA PRO A 421 7.79 12.19 6.52
C PRO A 421 8.24 10.78 6.98
N PRO A 422 7.63 10.24 8.06
CA PRO A 422 7.94 8.89 8.56
C PRO A 422 7.92 7.79 7.48
N SER A 423 6.97 7.89 6.55
CA SER A 423 6.79 6.97 5.42
C SER A 423 7.90 7.01 4.38
N VAL A 424 8.83 7.96 4.48
CA VAL A 424 10.04 8.04 3.64
C VAL A 424 11.28 7.78 4.49
N PHE A 425 11.36 8.35 5.69
CA PHE A 425 12.51 8.24 6.58
C PHE A 425 12.74 6.81 7.09
N PHE A 426 11.75 6.21 7.76
CA PHE A 426 11.91 4.91 8.40
C PHE A 426 12.14 3.75 7.41
N PRO A 427 11.51 3.72 6.21
CA PRO A 427 11.79 2.68 5.21
C PRO A 427 13.23 2.57 4.76
N VAL A 428 14.04 3.63 4.85
CA VAL A 428 15.48 3.54 4.57
C VAL A 428 16.15 2.55 5.54
N PHE A 429 15.87 2.68 6.84
CA PHE A 429 16.40 1.76 7.85
C PHE A 429 15.81 0.35 7.71
N VAL A 430 14.51 0.23 7.42
CA VAL A 430 13.87 -1.09 7.21
C VAL A 430 14.54 -1.85 6.07
N ARG A 431 14.72 -1.21 4.91
CA ARG A 431 15.38 -1.81 3.75
C ARG A 431 16.84 -2.15 4.04
N PHE A 432 17.57 -1.25 4.70
CA PHE A 432 18.95 -1.47 5.10
C PHE A 432 19.10 -2.68 6.04
N ILE A 433 18.31 -2.74 7.12
CA ILE A 433 18.35 -3.83 8.11
C ILE A 433 17.99 -5.16 7.46
N LYS A 434 16.92 -5.21 6.66
CA LYS A 434 16.49 -6.42 5.96
C LYS A 434 17.61 -6.95 5.07
N SER A 435 18.23 -6.07 4.30
CA SER A 435 19.32 -6.40 3.38
C SER A 435 20.61 -6.81 4.10
N TYR A 436 20.91 -6.17 5.22
CA TYR A 436 22.05 -6.49 6.07
C TYR A 436 21.91 -7.89 6.69
N ARG A 437 20.71 -8.22 7.20
CA ARG A 437 20.42 -9.55 7.75
C ARG A 437 20.53 -10.66 6.70
N VAL A 438 20.05 -10.42 5.48
CA VAL A 438 20.24 -11.35 4.36
C VAL A 438 21.73 -11.54 4.09
N SER A 439 22.49 -10.45 4.01
CA SER A 439 23.94 -10.48 3.74
C SER A 439 24.73 -11.28 4.78
N LEU A 440 24.33 -11.24 6.07
CA LEU A 440 24.93 -12.05 7.14
C LEU A 440 24.67 -13.57 6.97
N SER A 441 23.52 -13.94 6.41
CA SER A 441 23.10 -15.35 6.24
C SER A 441 23.73 -16.04 5.03
N VAL A 442 23.95 -15.31 3.94
CA VAL A 442 24.51 -15.85 2.69
C VAL A 442 25.93 -16.42 2.91
N HIS A 443 26.67 -15.93 3.90
CA HIS A 443 28.00 -16.42 4.24
C HIS A 443 28.07 -17.66 5.16
N GLN A 444 26.92 -18.25 5.51
CA GLN A 444 26.89 -19.60 6.10
C GLN A 444 27.40 -20.66 5.10
N PHE A 445 27.39 -20.37 3.78
CA PHE A 445 27.70 -21.33 2.71
C PHE A 445 29.10 -21.22 2.02
N PRO A 446 29.78 -20.06 1.90
CA PRO A 446 31.07 -19.99 1.20
C PRO A 446 32.26 -20.42 2.06
N LEU A 447 32.18 -20.32 3.39
CA LEU A 447 33.20 -20.91 4.28
C LEU A 447 33.28 -22.45 4.16
N CYS A 448 32.26 -23.08 3.55
CA CYS A 448 32.28 -24.49 3.22
C CYS A 448 33.25 -24.82 2.08
N SER A 449 33.63 -23.88 1.21
CA SER A 449 34.54 -24.19 0.10
C SER A 449 35.97 -24.47 0.57
N HIS A 450 36.49 -23.70 1.53
CA HIS A 450 37.81 -23.99 2.12
C HIS A 450 37.78 -25.22 3.03
N LYS A 451 36.69 -25.45 3.78
CA LYS A 451 36.54 -26.68 4.57
C LYS A 451 36.30 -27.92 3.70
N LYS A 452 35.63 -27.81 2.55
CA LYS A 452 35.48 -28.89 1.57
C LYS A 452 36.79 -29.19 0.88
N LEU A 453 37.60 -28.19 0.54
CA LEU A 453 38.94 -28.42 0.00
C LEU A 453 39.84 -29.08 1.05
N PHE A 454 39.77 -28.64 2.31
CA PHE A 454 40.50 -29.28 3.41
C PHE A 454 40.03 -30.71 3.69
N LEU A 455 38.71 -30.97 3.68
CA LEU A 455 38.15 -32.32 3.80
C LEU A 455 38.46 -33.20 2.57
N ALA A 456 38.43 -32.65 1.36
CA ALA A 456 38.76 -33.38 0.14
C ALA A 456 40.25 -33.72 0.07
N THR A 457 41.12 -32.82 0.53
CA THR A 457 42.56 -33.09 0.67
C THR A 457 42.81 -34.12 1.77
N MET A 458 42.12 -34.04 2.91
CA MET A 458 42.20 -35.06 3.97
C MET A 458 41.64 -36.41 3.54
N LEU A 459 40.54 -36.45 2.78
CA LEU A 459 39.95 -37.68 2.22
C LEU A 459 40.87 -38.33 1.19
N ARG A 460 41.56 -37.54 0.35
CA ARG A 460 42.60 -38.06 -0.55
C ARG A 460 43.80 -38.61 0.22
N PHE A 461 44.24 -37.93 1.28
CA PHE A 461 45.33 -38.40 2.16
C PHE A 461 44.99 -39.69 2.93
N VAL A 462 43.71 -39.90 3.24
CA VAL A 462 43.21 -41.12 3.89
C VAL A 462 43.00 -42.24 2.88
N SER A 463 42.53 -41.95 1.65
CA SER A 463 42.42 -42.94 0.58
C SER A 463 43.77 -43.49 0.10
N ASP A 464 44.84 -42.68 0.13
CA ASP A 464 46.18 -43.12 -0.29
C ASP A 464 46.87 -44.06 0.71
N LYS A 465 46.36 -44.20 1.94
CA LYS A 465 46.98 -45.05 2.98
C LYS A 465 46.43 -46.47 3.06
N ASP A 466 45.33 -46.78 2.37
CA ASP A 466 44.64 -48.07 2.48
C ASP A 466 44.71 -48.94 1.19
N GLY A 467 45.66 -48.69 0.29
CA GLY A 467 45.78 -49.41 -0.99
C GLY A 467 47.02 -50.28 -1.13
N GLN A 468 47.05 -51.45 -0.49
CA GLN A 468 47.98 -52.54 -0.80
C GLN A 468 47.36 -53.48 -1.84
N SER A 469 48.16 -53.77 -2.88
CA SER A 469 48.01 -54.68 -4.03
C SER A 469 46.99 -55.84 -3.97
N LEU A 470 46.27 -56.02 -5.08
CA LEU A 470 45.92 -57.35 -5.60
C LEU A 470 45.84 -57.29 -7.15
N ASP A 471 46.73 -58.05 -7.81
CA ASP A 471 46.80 -58.28 -9.27
C ASP A 471 45.82 -59.38 -9.75
N ILE A 472 45.71 -59.53 -11.09
CA ILE A 472 45.11 -60.61 -11.94
C ILE A 472 43.70 -60.26 -12.48
N TYR A 473 43.37 -60.24 -13.79
CA TYR A 473 43.99 -60.70 -15.05
C TYR A 473 43.46 -59.88 -16.27
N SER A 474 44.22 -59.98 -17.35
CA SER A 474 44.19 -59.43 -18.72
C SER A 474 42.86 -59.41 -19.52
N ASP A 475 42.69 -58.42 -20.40
CA ASP A 475 42.88 -58.63 -21.87
C ASP A 475 42.81 -57.31 -22.67
N ASP A 476 43.79 -57.20 -23.57
CA ASP A 476 44.08 -56.35 -24.74
C ASP A 476 42.98 -55.47 -25.37
N GLU A 477 43.28 -54.24 -25.79
CA GLU A 477 43.94 -53.89 -27.07
C GLU A 477 43.78 -52.38 -27.42
N ASP A 478 44.92 -51.75 -27.75
CA ASP A 478 45.15 -50.69 -28.74
C ASP A 478 44.63 -49.22 -28.66
N ASN A 479 45.63 -48.35 -28.40
CA ASN A 479 46.20 -47.30 -29.29
C ASN A 479 46.07 -45.80 -28.90
N ALA A 480 47.23 -45.25 -28.50
CA ALA A 480 47.96 -44.04 -28.98
C ALA A 480 47.17 -42.93 -29.73
N ALA A 481 47.50 -41.63 -29.69
CA ALA A 481 48.53 -40.81 -29.07
C ALA A 481 48.30 -39.33 -29.48
N LEU A 482 49.15 -38.43 -28.93
CA LEU A 482 49.53 -37.07 -29.40
C LEU A 482 48.53 -35.93 -29.13
N ALA A 483 48.81 -35.00 -28.20
CA ALA A 483 49.86 -33.98 -28.18
C ALA A 483 49.74 -32.86 -29.24
N GLY A 484 49.25 -31.69 -28.78
CA GLY A 484 49.94 -30.41 -28.97
C GLY A 484 49.71 -29.61 -30.26
N ARG A 485 49.18 -28.38 -30.08
CA ARG A 485 49.56 -27.06 -30.67
C ARG A 485 48.29 -26.20 -30.80
N ARG A 486 48.14 -25.07 -30.09
CA ARG A 486 48.76 -23.73 -30.20
C ARG A 486 48.35 -22.95 -31.47
N ASN A 487 47.90 -21.71 -31.22
CA ASN A 487 47.71 -20.52 -32.11
C ASN A 487 46.32 -20.39 -32.77
N MET A 488 45.50 -19.36 -32.50
CA MET A 488 45.60 -17.87 -32.58
C MET A 488 44.93 -17.35 -33.87
N SER A 489 43.97 -16.41 -33.69
CA SER A 489 43.53 -15.30 -34.58
C SER A 489 43.19 -15.63 -36.06
N GLU A 490 42.23 -15.02 -36.76
CA GLU A 490 41.66 -13.68 -36.77
C GLU A 490 40.52 -13.67 -37.82
N GLU A 491 39.51 -12.81 -37.64
CA GLU A 491 38.83 -11.94 -38.65
C GLU A 491 38.36 -12.53 -40.01
N THR A 492 37.17 -12.27 -40.61
CA THR A 492 36.26 -11.10 -40.64
C THR A 492 35.02 -11.40 -41.51
N ASN A 493 33.93 -10.62 -41.28
CA ASN A 493 32.92 -10.09 -42.24
C ASN A 493 31.94 -11.03 -42.99
N ALA A 494 30.62 -10.94 -42.72
CA ALA A 494 29.60 -10.11 -43.42
C ALA A 494 28.78 -10.96 -44.44
N ALA A 495 27.50 -10.79 -44.78
CA ALA A 495 26.32 -10.07 -44.32
C ALA A 495 25.10 -10.61 -45.15
N SER A 496 23.87 -10.44 -44.63
CA SER A 496 22.59 -10.21 -45.36
C SER A 496 21.66 -11.37 -45.84
N ARG A 497 20.40 -11.31 -45.33
CA ARG A 497 19.04 -11.57 -45.95
C ARG A 497 18.74 -12.98 -46.51
N GLU A 498 17.55 -13.60 -46.43
CA GLU A 498 16.15 -13.14 -46.37
C GLU A 498 15.15 -14.29 -46.02
N SER A 499 14.01 -13.92 -45.41
CA SER A 499 12.66 -14.52 -45.22
C SER A 499 12.22 -15.89 -45.83
N SER A 500 11.48 -16.71 -45.04
CA SER A 500 10.02 -17.01 -45.22
C SER A 500 9.55 -18.45 -44.88
N ALA A 501 8.42 -18.51 -44.15
CA ALA A 501 7.32 -19.50 -44.14
C ALA A 501 7.44 -20.88 -43.41
N ALA A 502 6.63 -21.02 -42.34
CA ALA A 502 6.01 -22.26 -41.84
C ALA A 502 4.55 -22.35 -42.36
N PRO A 503 3.83 -23.49 -42.31
CA PRO A 503 3.19 -24.04 -41.08
C PRO A 503 3.15 -25.59 -41.06
N GLY A 504 2.72 -26.39 -40.08
CA GLY A 504 1.99 -26.27 -38.83
C GLY A 504 1.35 -27.65 -38.55
N ARG A 505 1.22 -28.08 -37.28
CA ARG A 505 0.20 -29.04 -36.79
C ARG A 505 0.27 -29.22 -35.26
N GLN A 506 -0.83 -28.87 -34.60
CA GLN A 506 -1.43 -29.49 -33.40
C GLN A 506 -2.81 -30.06 -33.86
N PRO A 507 -3.64 -30.81 -33.09
CA PRO A 507 -3.95 -30.78 -31.63
C PRO A 507 -4.18 -32.21 -31.00
N LEU A 508 -4.50 -32.48 -29.71
CA LEU A 508 -5.66 -32.09 -28.86
C LEU A 508 -5.51 -32.60 -27.38
N ARG A 509 -6.12 -31.84 -26.43
CA ARG A 509 -6.84 -32.09 -25.12
C ARG A 509 -6.66 -33.44 -24.34
N GLN A 510 -6.76 -33.57 -23.00
CA GLN A 510 -7.86 -33.16 -22.09
C GLN A 510 -7.58 -33.50 -20.58
N ARG A 511 -7.95 -32.58 -19.67
CA ARG A 511 -8.40 -32.62 -18.23
C ARG A 511 -8.09 -33.76 -17.18
N TYR A 512 -7.68 -33.26 -16.00
CA TYR A 512 -8.09 -33.51 -14.57
C TYR A 512 -7.58 -34.70 -13.70
N TRP A 513 -7.50 -34.38 -12.37
CA TRP A 513 -7.31 -35.16 -11.11
C TRP A 513 -5.97 -34.85 -10.38
N LYS A 514 -5.94 -34.01 -9.34
CA LYS A 514 -6.18 -34.24 -7.88
C LYS A 514 -5.23 -35.26 -7.23
N ASP A 515 -4.51 -34.76 -6.22
CA ASP A 515 -3.90 -35.39 -5.03
C ASP A 515 -2.67 -36.31 -5.13
N THR A 516 -1.55 -35.76 -4.64
CA THR A 516 -0.59 -36.26 -3.62
C THR A 516 -0.09 -37.72 -3.59
N HIS A 517 1.24 -37.84 -3.33
CA HIS A 517 2.03 -39.01 -2.90
C HIS A 517 2.71 -39.87 -3.98
N LEU A 518 3.96 -39.51 -4.35
CA LEU A 518 5.14 -40.39 -4.27
C LEU A 518 6.42 -39.60 -4.57
N TRP A 519 7.20 -39.25 -3.54
CA TRP A 519 8.61 -38.94 -3.78
C TRP A 519 9.33 -40.28 -4.03
N PRO A 520 10.24 -40.39 -5.02
CA PRO A 520 10.97 -41.62 -5.28
C PRO A 520 11.65 -42.10 -3.99
N ALA A 521 11.49 -43.38 -3.64
CA ALA A 521 12.04 -43.99 -2.42
C ALA A 521 13.54 -43.71 -2.23
N ARG A 522 14.28 -43.44 -3.32
CA ARG A 522 15.69 -43.03 -3.30
C ARG A 522 15.94 -41.64 -2.68
N ILE A 523 15.04 -40.68 -2.86
CA ILE A 523 15.16 -39.33 -2.29
C ILE A 523 14.84 -39.36 -0.78
N VAL A 524 13.83 -40.14 -0.38
CA VAL A 524 13.49 -40.34 1.04
C VAL A 524 14.60 -41.10 1.76
N ALA A 525 15.19 -42.13 1.13
CA ALA A 525 16.32 -42.85 1.70
C ALA A 525 17.53 -41.93 1.91
N VAL A 526 17.89 -41.09 0.92
CA VAL A 526 19.01 -40.14 1.04
C VAL A 526 18.74 -39.07 2.10
N LEU A 527 17.52 -38.52 2.17
CA LEU A 527 17.15 -37.55 3.20
C LEU A 527 17.13 -38.17 4.60
N CYS A 528 16.61 -39.39 4.76
CA CYS A 528 16.68 -40.13 6.04
C CYS A 528 18.13 -40.42 6.44
N SER A 529 18.99 -40.78 5.50
CA SER A 529 20.41 -41.08 5.76
C SER A 529 21.17 -39.85 6.26
N VAL A 530 20.93 -38.70 5.62
CA VAL A 530 21.58 -37.43 5.99
C VAL A 530 21.07 -36.89 7.33
N VAL A 531 19.78 -37.04 7.62
CA VAL A 531 19.20 -36.66 8.91
C VAL A 531 19.70 -37.56 10.04
N ILE A 532 19.78 -38.89 9.82
CA ILE A 532 20.29 -39.84 10.80
C ILE A 532 21.77 -39.61 11.10
N VAL A 533 22.60 -39.40 10.07
CA VAL A 533 24.04 -39.11 10.24
C VAL A 533 24.24 -37.78 10.98
N SER A 534 23.42 -36.76 10.68
CA SER A 534 23.47 -35.47 11.38
C SER A 534 23.03 -35.59 12.84
N PHE A 535 22.00 -36.41 13.12
CA PHE A 535 21.51 -36.64 14.47
C PHE A 535 22.52 -37.43 15.31
N ILE A 536 23.18 -38.43 14.73
CA ILE A 536 24.24 -39.22 15.35
C ILE A 536 25.47 -38.34 15.64
N ALA A 537 25.85 -37.46 14.73
CA ALA A 537 26.97 -36.52 14.96
C ALA A 537 26.68 -35.55 16.11
N VAL A 538 25.44 -35.08 16.25
CA VAL A 538 24.99 -34.25 17.38
C VAL A 538 24.96 -35.06 18.68
N LEU A 539 24.49 -36.31 18.64
CA LEU A 539 24.46 -37.18 19.82
C LEU A 539 25.87 -37.54 20.32
N ILE A 540 26.80 -37.83 19.40
CA ILE A 540 28.20 -38.11 19.72
C ILE A 540 28.87 -36.87 20.29
N SER A 541 28.61 -35.68 19.72
CA SER A 541 29.14 -34.42 20.23
C SER A 541 28.59 -34.12 21.63
N PHE A 542 27.31 -34.40 21.87
CA PHE A 542 26.67 -34.24 23.18
C PHE A 542 27.21 -35.23 24.21
N LEU A 543 27.34 -36.52 23.86
CA LEU A 543 27.96 -37.55 24.70
C LEU A 543 29.43 -37.24 25.00
N TYR A 544 30.19 -36.74 24.03
CA TYR A 544 31.58 -36.34 24.22
C TYR A 544 31.72 -35.15 25.17
N ILE A 545 30.78 -34.19 25.13
CA ILE A 545 30.74 -33.06 26.07
C ILE A 545 30.34 -33.53 27.48
N VAL A 546 29.34 -34.41 27.60
CA VAL A 546 28.84 -34.94 28.88
C VAL A 546 29.84 -35.88 29.56
N LEU A 547 30.67 -36.58 28.78
CA LEU A 547 31.64 -37.56 29.29
C LEU A 547 33.05 -37.00 29.49
N LYS A 548 33.25 -35.70 29.20
CA LYS A 548 34.53 -35.02 29.40
C LYS A 548 34.77 -34.82 30.89
N GLY A 549 35.67 -35.63 31.47
CA GLY A 549 36.12 -35.50 32.86
C GLY A 549 35.87 -36.72 33.76
N LYS A 550 35.28 -37.81 33.26
CA LYS A 550 35.17 -39.07 34.02
C LYS A 550 36.21 -40.11 33.54
N PRO A 551 37.01 -40.72 34.43
CA PRO A 551 37.88 -41.83 34.04
C PRO A 551 36.99 -43.03 33.64
N ASN A 552 37.31 -43.67 32.51
CA ASN A 552 36.59 -44.77 31.81
C ASN A 552 35.57 -44.39 30.71
N SER A 553 35.42 -43.13 30.32
CA SER A 553 34.53 -42.74 29.20
C SER A 553 34.96 -43.27 27.82
N TYR A 554 36.26 -43.56 27.63
CA TYR A 554 36.77 -44.16 26.39
C TYR A 554 36.30 -45.61 26.17
N LEU A 555 36.14 -46.40 27.25
CA LEU A 555 35.72 -47.80 27.14
C LEU A 555 34.24 -47.89 26.77
N PHE A 556 33.40 -47.02 27.36
CA PHE A 556 31.97 -46.93 27.06
C PHE A 556 31.70 -46.48 25.61
N LEU A 557 32.44 -45.48 25.13
CA LEU A 557 32.32 -44.99 23.75
C LEU A 557 32.77 -46.05 22.73
N ARG A 558 33.81 -46.82 23.06
CA ARG A 558 34.32 -47.92 22.22
C ARG A 558 33.35 -49.11 22.16
N THR A 559 32.70 -49.48 23.26
CA THR A 559 31.67 -50.53 23.27
C THR A 559 30.42 -50.11 22.49
N LEU A 560 30.03 -48.84 22.56
CA LEU A 560 28.88 -48.30 21.82
C LEU A 560 29.14 -48.26 20.31
N LEU A 561 30.35 -47.86 19.89
CA LEU A 561 30.78 -47.88 18.49
C LEU A 561 30.89 -49.31 17.92
N MET A 562 31.37 -50.28 18.71
CA MET A 562 31.42 -51.69 18.31
C MET A 562 30.02 -52.29 18.11
N LYS A 563 29.06 -51.97 18.98
CA LYS A 563 27.67 -52.42 18.82
C LYS A 563 26.99 -51.78 17.60
N PHE A 564 27.34 -50.54 17.25
CA PHE A 564 26.81 -49.87 16.05
C PHE A 564 27.37 -50.47 14.74
N LYS A 565 28.66 -50.86 14.72
CA LYS A 565 29.26 -51.58 13.58
C LYS A 565 28.55 -52.90 13.30
N HIS A 566 28.11 -53.59 14.35
CA HIS A 566 27.37 -54.86 14.23
C HIS A 566 25.93 -54.68 13.69
N VAL A 567 25.31 -53.51 13.87
CA VAL A 567 23.97 -53.20 13.35
C VAL A 567 23.99 -52.79 11.87
N GLN A 568 25.08 -52.16 11.39
CA GLN A 568 25.22 -51.83 9.96
C GLN A 568 25.54 -53.05 9.08
N CYS A 569 26.25 -54.06 9.58
CA CYS A 569 26.50 -55.30 8.83
C CYS A 569 25.26 -56.20 8.67
N LEU A 570 24.18 -55.96 9.41
CA LEU A 570 22.93 -56.73 9.31
C LEU A 570 21.88 -56.08 8.39
N ASN A 571 22.18 -54.92 7.80
CA ASN A 571 21.22 -54.13 7.00
C ASN A 571 21.79 -53.65 5.65
N ILE A 572 22.84 -54.31 5.14
CA ILE A 572 23.31 -54.21 3.75
C ILE A 572 22.93 -55.49 3.02
#